data_AF-A0A257TXX7-F1
#
_entry.id   AF-A0A257TXX7-F1
#
_cell.length_a   1.000
_cell.length_b   1.000
_cell.length_c   1.000
_cell.angle_alpha   90.00
_cell.angle_beta   90.00
_cell.angle_gamma   90.00
#
_symmetry.space_group_name_H-M   'P 1'
#
loop_
_entity.id
_entity.type
_entity.pdbx_description
1 polymer ?
#
loop_
_entity_poly.entity_id
_entity_poly.type
_entity_poly.pdbx_seq_one_letter_code
_entity_poly.pdbx_strand_id
1 'polypeptide(L)'
;MNTSHRLRSTDKLARTIAAELPRRRPCIEVVDPTMAEVLREKTEWQRLEIAAGMWRSARRMVQAVIAHENPAWTTDQVDREVASRMSHGLV
;
A
#
# COMPACT_ATOMS: atom_id res chain seq x y z
N MET A 1 13.16 5.91 -51.52
CA MET A 1 13.39 5.22 -50.22
C MET A 1 12.25 5.57 -49.29
N ASN A 2 11.38 4.60 -48.99
CA ASN A 2 10.05 4.83 -48.43
C ASN A 2 9.99 4.34 -46.96
N THR A 3 10.28 5.22 -46.02
CA THR A 3 10.33 4.91 -44.56
C THR A 3 9.07 5.36 -43.82
N SER A 4 7.98 5.72 -44.52
CA SER A 4 6.84 6.45 -43.93
C SER A 4 5.57 5.62 -43.72
N HIS A 5 5.56 4.34 -44.13
CA HIS A 5 4.37 3.48 -44.07
C HIS A 5 4.35 2.49 -42.89
N ARG A 6 5.49 2.26 -42.22
CA ARG A 6 5.62 1.24 -41.16
C ARG A 6 5.29 1.77 -39.76
N LEU A 7 5.40 3.09 -39.53
CA LEU A 7 5.17 3.73 -38.23
C LEU A 7 3.68 4.00 -37.93
N ARG A 8 2.81 4.06 -38.95
CA ARG A 8 1.36 4.29 -38.77
C ARG A 8 0.58 3.04 -38.32
N SER A 9 1.14 1.85 -38.57
CA SER A 9 0.46 0.58 -38.28
C SER A 9 0.61 0.16 -36.82
N THR A 10 1.75 0.45 -36.19
CA THR A 10 2.02 0.12 -34.79
C THR A 10 1.27 1.04 -33.84
N ASP A 11 1.15 2.33 -34.18
CA ASP A 11 0.35 3.30 -33.40
C ASP A 11 -1.13 2.97 -33.38
N LYS A 12 -1.66 2.48 -34.51
CA LYS A 12 -3.06 2.07 -34.61
C LYS A 12 -3.32 0.81 -33.78
N LEU A 13 -2.41 -0.17 -33.83
CA LEU A 13 -2.50 -1.38 -33.02
C LEU A 13 -2.38 -1.07 -31.51
N ALA A 14 -1.45 -0.20 -31.14
CA ALA A 14 -1.24 0.22 -29.75
C ALA A 14 -2.45 1.00 -29.21
N ARG A 15 -3.09 1.85 -30.03
CA ARG A 15 -4.34 2.54 -29.65
C ARG A 15 -5.54 1.60 -29.54
N THR A 16 -5.65 0.59 -30.41
CA THR A 16 -6.71 -0.41 -30.30
C THR A 16 -6.55 -1.23 -29.02
N ILE A 17 -5.34 -1.70 -28.72
CA ILE A 17 -5.05 -2.42 -27.47
C ILE A 17 -5.33 -1.53 -26.26
N ALA A 18 -4.88 -0.28 -26.25
CA ALA A 18 -5.12 0.65 -25.14
C ALA A 18 -6.61 1.04 -24.95
N ALA A 19 -7.42 0.97 -26.01
CA ALA A 19 -8.86 1.24 -25.95
C ALA A 19 -9.67 0.03 -25.43
N GLU A 20 -9.17 -1.19 -25.64
CA GLU A 20 -9.78 -2.46 -25.18
C GLU A 20 -9.30 -2.91 -23.81
N LEU A 21 -8.22 -2.32 -23.27
CA LEU A 21 -7.89 -2.53 -21.87
C LEU A 21 -9.02 -1.98 -21.00
N PRO A 22 -9.71 -2.82 -20.19
CA PRO A 22 -10.77 -2.35 -19.33
C PRO A 22 -10.18 -1.23 -18.47
N ARG A 23 -10.82 -0.05 -18.49
CA ARG A 23 -10.49 1.04 -17.57
C ARG A 23 -10.80 0.54 -16.17
N ARG A 24 -9.83 -0.17 -15.57
CA ARG A 24 -9.90 -0.61 -14.19
C ARG A 24 -10.08 0.65 -13.37
N ARG A 25 -11.23 0.77 -12.70
CA ARG A 25 -11.40 1.77 -11.66
C ARG A 25 -10.21 1.61 -10.71
N PRO A 26 -9.49 2.67 -10.34
CA PRO A 26 -8.48 2.57 -9.31
C PRO A 26 -9.14 1.98 -8.06
N CYS A 27 -8.85 0.71 -7.79
CA CYS A 27 -9.21 0.04 -6.56
C CYS A 27 -7.93 0.04 -5.74
N ILE A 28 -7.96 0.72 -4.59
CA ILE A 28 -6.80 0.81 -3.70
C ILE A 28 -6.51 -0.55 -3.03
N GLU A 29 -7.37 -1.57 -3.19
CA GLU A 29 -7.34 -2.78 -2.35
C GLU A 29 -7.15 -4.11 -3.09
N VAL A 30 -6.86 -4.11 -4.39
CA VAL A 30 -6.45 -5.34 -5.08
C VAL A 30 -4.96 -5.25 -5.41
N VAL A 31 -4.15 -6.02 -4.70
CA VAL A 31 -2.72 -6.18 -5.01
C VAL A 31 -2.60 -6.71 -6.44
N ASP A 32 -1.75 -6.07 -7.25
CA ASP A 32 -1.47 -6.53 -8.61
C ASP A 32 -1.06 -8.01 -8.58
N PRO A 33 -1.60 -8.89 -9.46
CA PRO A 33 -1.28 -10.31 -9.43
C PRO A 33 0.23 -10.60 -9.48
N THR A 34 1.00 -9.79 -10.21
CA THR A 34 2.47 -9.91 -10.27
C THR A 34 3.09 -9.64 -8.91
N MET A 35 2.64 -8.59 -8.23
CA MET A 35 3.10 -8.28 -6.88
C MET A 35 2.64 -9.32 -5.86
N ALA A 36 1.48 -9.92 -6.05
CA ALA A 36 1.01 -11.02 -5.21
C ALA A 36 1.97 -12.22 -5.28
N GLU A 37 2.46 -12.58 -6.47
CA GLU A 37 3.49 -13.64 -6.59
C GLU A 37 4.79 -13.25 -5.89
N VAL A 38 5.28 -12.03 -6.09
CA VAL A 38 6.49 -11.52 -5.40
C VAL A 38 6.34 -11.57 -3.87
N LEU A 39 5.14 -11.31 -3.35
CA LEU A 39 4.86 -11.40 -1.91
C LEU A 39 4.73 -12.84 -1.42
N ARG A 40 4.24 -13.78 -2.25
CA ARG A 40 4.19 -15.21 -1.92
C ARG A 40 5.58 -15.82 -1.80
N GLU A 41 6.52 -15.36 -2.62
CA GLU A 41 7.92 -15.82 -2.61
C GLU A 41 8.73 -15.37 -1.38
N LYS A 42 8.19 -14.48 -0.53
CA LYS A 42 8.90 -14.05 0.68
C LYS A 42 9.14 -15.22 1.63
N THR A 43 10.30 -15.22 2.28
CA THR A 43 10.56 -16.15 3.37
C THR A 43 9.69 -15.81 4.59
N GLU A 44 9.54 -16.75 5.51
CA GLU A 44 8.84 -16.51 6.77
C GLU A 44 9.45 -15.34 7.55
N TRP A 45 10.78 -15.28 7.60
CA TRP A 45 11.50 -14.18 8.24
C TRP A 45 11.19 -12.82 7.59
N GLN A 46 11.21 -12.75 6.27
CA GLN A 46 10.87 -11.51 5.54
C GLN A 46 9.43 -11.07 5.78
N ARG A 47 8.49 -12.03 5.85
CA ARG A 47 7.09 -11.73 6.20
C ARG A 47 6.97 -11.13 7.60
N LEU A 48 7.67 -11.69 8.57
CA LEU A 48 7.70 -11.16 9.94
C LEU A 48 8.34 -9.78 10.00
N GLU A 49 9.42 -9.56 9.26
CA GLU A 49 10.08 -8.25 9.21
C GLU A 49 9.15 -7.17 8.63
N ILE A 50 8.44 -7.49 7.55
CA ILE A 50 7.42 -6.62 6.94
C ILE A 50 6.32 -6.31 7.97
N ALA A 51 5.74 -7.35 8.60
CA ALA A 51 4.68 -7.17 9.59
C ALA A 51 5.13 -6.32 10.78
N ALA A 52 6.34 -6.56 11.30
CA ALA A 52 6.91 -5.79 12.39
C ALA A 52 7.16 -4.32 11.98
N GLY A 53 7.59 -4.09 10.74
CA GLY A 53 7.72 -2.75 10.16
C GLY A 53 6.39 -2.02 10.10
N MET A 54 5.34 -2.69 9.59
CA MET A 54 3.97 -2.16 9.53
C MET A 54 3.46 -1.81 10.93
N TRP A 55 3.62 -2.71 11.90
CA TRP A 55 3.24 -2.48 13.29
C TRP A 55 3.92 -1.25 13.90
N ARG A 56 5.25 -1.12 13.76
CA ARG A 56 5.99 0.05 14.26
C ARG A 56 5.55 1.34 13.59
N SER A 57 5.21 1.30 12.30
CA SER A 57 4.70 2.48 11.58
C SER A 57 3.32 2.88 12.08
N ALA A 58 2.40 1.92 12.20
CA ALA A 58 1.06 2.15 12.72
C ALA A 58 1.10 2.72 14.15
N ARG A 59 1.90 2.13 15.05
CA ARG A 59 2.08 2.63 16.42
C ARG A 59 2.53 4.09 16.44
N ARG A 60 3.52 4.46 15.61
CA ARG A 60 4.01 5.86 15.52
C ARG A 60 2.92 6.82 15.04
N MET A 61 2.15 6.44 14.03
CA MET A 61 1.05 7.28 13.52
C MET A 61 -0.04 7.47 14.57
N VAL A 62 -0.48 6.39 15.22
CA VAL A 62 -1.49 6.42 16.28
C VAL A 62 -1.03 7.26 17.46
N GLN A 63 0.21 7.07 17.90
CA GLN A 63 0.81 7.87 18.99
C GLN A 63 0.85 9.36 18.65
N ALA A 64 1.27 9.73 17.44
CA ALA A 64 1.35 11.12 17.01
C ALA A 64 -0.03 11.79 17.01
N VAL A 65 -1.05 11.10 16.51
CA VAL A 65 -2.44 11.62 16.51
C VAL A 65 -2.96 11.79 17.93
N ILE A 66 -2.85 10.77 18.79
CA ILE A 66 -3.35 10.84 20.17
C ILE A 66 -2.66 11.95 20.95
N ALA A 67 -1.33 12.07 20.86
CA ALA A 67 -0.58 13.11 21.55
C ALA A 67 -0.94 14.51 21.05
N HIS A 68 -1.19 14.67 19.74
CA HIS A 68 -1.61 15.94 19.16
C HIS A 68 -3.02 16.34 19.62
N GLU A 69 -3.95 15.40 19.64
CA GLU A 69 -5.35 15.64 20.06
C GLU A 69 -5.49 15.85 21.57
N ASN A 70 -4.53 15.34 22.37
CA ASN A 70 -4.57 15.37 23.84
C ASN A 70 -3.31 16.00 24.44
N PRO A 71 -3.04 17.31 24.22
CA PRO A 71 -1.78 17.93 24.62
C PRO A 71 -1.54 17.99 26.14
N ALA A 72 -2.59 17.83 26.95
CA ALA A 72 -2.49 17.81 28.40
C ALA A 72 -2.20 16.41 28.98
N TRP A 73 -2.25 15.35 28.16
CA TRP A 73 -2.02 14.00 28.62
C TRP A 73 -0.55 13.73 28.87
N THR A 74 -0.27 12.90 29.88
CA THR A 74 1.08 12.38 30.11
C THR A 74 1.45 11.34 29.07
N THR A 75 2.75 11.07 28.91
CA THR A 75 3.25 10.01 28.03
C THR A 75 2.59 8.66 28.34
N ASP A 76 2.41 8.32 29.63
CA ASP A 76 1.79 7.06 30.04
C ASP A 76 0.32 6.95 29.64
N GLN A 77 -0.43 8.07 29.67
CA GLN A 77 -1.81 8.10 29.22
C GLN A 77 -1.89 7.88 27.71
N VAL A 78 -1.00 8.53 26.94
CA VAL A 78 -0.90 8.33 25.49
C VAL A 78 -0.51 6.88 25.18
N ASP A 79 0.51 6.32 25.84
CA ASP A 79 0.97 4.96 25.58
C ASP A 79 -0.10 3.90 25.89
N ARG A 80 -0.88 4.09 26.96
CA ARG A 80 -2.01 3.21 27.28
C ARG A 80 -3.09 3.23 26.20
N GLU A 81 -3.45 4.42 25.72
CA GLU A 81 -4.45 4.57 24.65
C GLU A 81 -3.93 4.00 23.32
N VAL A 82 -2.65 4.22 22.98
CA VAL A 82 -2.01 3.61 21.82
C VAL A 82 -2.08 2.09 21.91
N ALA A 83 -1.74 1.50 23.07
CA ALA A 83 -1.81 0.06 23.28
C ALA A 83 -3.25 -0.45 23.09
N SER A 84 -4.24 0.23 23.67
CA SER A 84 -5.66 -0.08 23.51
C SER A 84 -6.08 -0.07 22.04
N ARG A 85 -5.75 0.98 21.28
CA ARG A 85 -6.12 1.05 19.85
C ARG A 85 -5.43 0.01 18.99
N MET A 86 -4.14 -0.23 19.25
CA MET A 86 -3.35 -1.21 18.50
C MET A 86 -3.79 -2.67 18.77
N SER A 87 -4.41 -2.93 19.91
CA SER A 87 -4.95 -4.26 20.27
C SER A 87 -6.45 -4.39 20.05
N HIS A 88 -7.10 -3.39 19.45
CA HIS A 88 -8.57 -3.31 19.34
C HIS A 88 -9.32 -3.38 20.68
N GLY A 89 -8.74 -2.81 21.74
CA GLY A 89 -9.36 -2.68 23.07
C GLY A 89 -9.20 -3.92 23.97
N LEU A 90 -8.28 -4.82 23.63
CA LEU A 90 -8.03 -6.06 24.39
C LEU A 90 -7.09 -5.88 25.60
N VAL A 91 -6.54 -4.68 25.79
CA VAL A 91 -5.56 -4.35 26.85
C VAL A 91 -6.02 -3.17 27.69
#